data_AF-A0A081DF48-F1
#
_entry.id   AF-A0A081DF48-F1
#
_cell.length_a   1.000
_cell.length_b   1.000
_cell.length_c   1.000
_cell.angle_alpha   90.00
_cell.angle_beta   90.00
_cell.angle_gamma   90.00
#
_symmetry.space_group_name_H-M   'P 1'
#
loop_
_entity.id
_entity.type
_entity.pdbx_description
1 polymer ?
#
loop_
_entity_poly.entity_id
_entity_poly.type
_entity_poly.pdbx_seq_one_letter_code
_entity_poly.pdbx_strand_id
1 'polypeptide(L)'
;MKVFQLLLFTILFQNASCQDYGKLTYLEHLPEDLEEISGMESIEGSDLLYAVNDSGNEPVLYLYDQELGYYELTAPILKNNDWEDLSSYTNTVTGKTYLYIADLGNNKNRRRDLAIYEIDITDLEPKDQELVNIREISVFYSNQKDFPPKKKERFYDCEAFVRVEDYFYLFSKNRSSDFNGKTQVYRLKADGTSNNAQFLVEIEICNDSKDCLITSADVNSQGEIALLTSDKVFILSNYDEDFTNYDIERHDLNHYSQKESIIYKTDNILWISDEQTKKTGGNLYQLKL
;
A
#
# COMPACT_ATOMS: atom_id res chain seq x y z
N MET A 1 9.00 -70.82 26.71
CA MET A 1 7.90 -70.15 26.00
C MET A 1 8.39 -68.79 25.54
N LYS A 2 8.51 -68.57 24.22
CA LYS A 2 8.83 -67.28 23.63
C LYS A 2 7.50 -66.54 23.39
N VAL A 3 7.33 -65.35 23.95
CA VAL A 3 6.24 -64.45 23.57
C VAL A 3 6.88 -63.16 23.09
N PHE A 4 6.58 -62.83 21.83
CA PHE A 4 7.05 -61.70 21.06
C PHE A 4 6.65 -60.37 21.72
N GLN A 5 7.61 -59.46 21.93
CA GLN A 5 7.32 -58.04 22.12
C GLN A 5 7.00 -57.43 20.75
N LEU A 6 5.73 -57.05 20.55
CA LEU A 6 5.32 -56.27 19.40
C LEU A 6 5.59 -54.80 19.71
N LEU A 7 6.68 -54.24 19.17
CA LEU A 7 6.90 -52.80 19.15
C LEU A 7 5.90 -52.18 18.17
N LEU A 8 4.93 -51.44 18.70
CA LEU A 8 4.02 -50.62 17.91
C LEU A 8 4.77 -49.33 17.53
N PHE A 9 5.31 -49.28 16.32
CA PHE A 9 5.93 -48.08 15.76
C PHE A 9 4.81 -47.17 15.22
N THR A 10 4.30 -46.25 16.04
CA THR A 10 3.40 -45.18 15.57
C THR A 10 4.22 -44.18 14.75
N ILE A 11 4.13 -44.29 13.43
CA ILE A 11 4.64 -43.29 12.48
C ILE A 11 3.71 -42.07 12.58
N LEU A 12 4.18 -41.03 13.28
CA LEU A 12 3.59 -39.70 13.23
C LEU A 12 3.87 -39.12 11.85
N PHE A 13 2.92 -39.21 10.93
CA PHE A 13 2.91 -38.40 9.72
C PHE A 13 2.66 -36.95 10.14
N GLN A 14 3.74 -36.18 10.29
CA GLN A 14 3.65 -34.72 10.29
C GLN A 14 3.22 -34.33 8.88
N ASN A 15 1.93 -34.01 8.72
CA ASN A 15 1.45 -33.30 7.55
C ASN A 15 2.08 -31.90 7.63
N ALA A 16 3.20 -31.70 6.94
CA ALA A 16 3.59 -30.38 6.51
C ALA A 16 2.49 -29.93 5.53
N SER A 17 1.48 -29.23 6.06
CA SER A 17 0.51 -28.52 5.23
C SER A 17 1.30 -27.44 4.50
N CYS A 18 1.65 -27.69 3.24
CA CYS A 18 2.13 -26.62 2.38
C CYS A 18 0.96 -25.66 2.22
N GLN A 19 1.05 -24.49 2.85
CA GLN A 19 0.07 -23.43 2.65
C GLN A 19 0.18 -22.96 1.20
N ASP A 20 -0.96 -22.89 0.51
CA ASP A 20 -1.04 -22.49 -0.89
C ASP A 20 -1.24 -20.98 -0.96
N TYR A 21 -0.26 -20.27 -1.52
CA TYR A 21 -0.27 -18.83 -1.73
C TYR A 21 -0.58 -18.45 -3.19
N GLY A 22 -1.08 -19.40 -3.98
CA GLY A 22 -1.45 -19.16 -5.37
C GLY A 22 -0.23 -18.85 -6.24
N LYS A 23 -0.22 -17.68 -6.88
CA LYS A 23 0.93 -17.21 -7.68
C LYS A 23 1.99 -16.49 -6.86
N LEU A 24 1.73 -16.26 -5.58
CA LEU A 24 2.64 -15.55 -4.69
C LEU A 24 3.70 -16.51 -4.14
N THR A 25 4.93 -16.01 -4.03
CA THR A 25 5.99 -16.65 -3.24
C THR A 25 5.98 -16.02 -1.86
N TYR A 26 5.69 -16.80 -0.82
CA TYR A 26 5.84 -16.34 0.57
C TYR A 26 7.30 -16.02 0.86
N LEU A 27 7.56 -14.83 1.40
CA LEU A 27 8.89 -14.41 1.85
C LEU A 27 9.02 -14.64 3.35
N GLU A 28 8.13 -14.04 4.14
CA GLU A 28 8.18 -14.10 5.60
C GLU A 28 6.88 -13.64 6.28
N HIS A 29 6.84 -13.78 7.60
CA HIS A 29 5.84 -13.17 8.46
C HIS A 29 6.41 -11.87 9.01
N LEU A 30 5.67 -10.78 8.90
CA LEU A 30 6.07 -9.47 9.38
C LEU A 30 6.08 -9.44 10.92
N PRO A 31 6.84 -8.51 11.53
CA PRO A 31 6.78 -8.26 12.97
C PRO A 31 5.35 -8.00 13.48
N GLU A 32 5.06 -8.40 14.73
CA GLU A 32 3.73 -8.21 15.34
C GLU A 32 3.32 -6.73 15.43
N ASP A 33 4.29 -5.80 15.52
CA ASP A 33 4.03 -4.36 15.51
C ASP A 33 3.54 -3.84 14.15
N LEU A 34 3.59 -4.65 13.09
CA LEU A 34 3.05 -4.37 11.76
C LEU A 34 1.76 -5.16 11.48
N GLU A 35 0.98 -5.50 12.51
CA GLU A 35 -0.26 -6.28 12.35
C GLU A 35 -1.30 -5.60 11.45
N GLU A 36 -1.33 -4.26 11.42
CA GLU A 36 -2.25 -3.44 10.62
C GLU A 36 -1.51 -2.72 9.49
N ILE A 37 -0.49 -3.35 8.90
CA ILE A 37 0.31 -2.74 7.81
C ILE A 37 -0.60 -2.27 6.66
N SER A 38 -0.51 -0.97 6.35
CA SER A 38 -1.29 -0.32 5.29
C SER A 38 -0.41 0.21 4.17
N GLY A 39 0.79 0.70 4.47
CA GLY A 39 1.71 1.23 3.47
C GLY A 39 3.11 0.64 3.60
N MET A 40 3.77 0.44 2.46
CA MET A 40 5.17 0.08 2.36
C MET A 40 5.84 0.87 1.26
N GLU A 41 7.14 1.10 1.38
CA GLU A 41 7.96 1.65 0.32
C GLU A 41 9.41 1.17 0.46
N SER A 42 10.15 1.10 -0.64
CA SER A 42 11.59 0.86 -0.64
C SER A 42 12.30 1.85 -1.56
N ILE A 43 13.46 2.32 -1.13
CA ILE A 43 14.31 3.12 -2.03
C ILE A 43 15.09 2.18 -2.93
N GLU A 44 15.14 2.49 -4.23
CA GLU A 44 15.86 1.70 -5.22
C GLU A 44 17.29 1.38 -4.75
N GLY A 45 17.64 0.09 -4.76
CA GLY A 45 18.95 -0.40 -4.32
C GLY A 45 19.10 -0.57 -2.80
N SER A 46 18.05 -0.32 -2.01
CA SER A 46 18.00 -0.58 -0.57
C SER A 46 17.17 -1.82 -0.27
N ASP A 47 17.59 -2.62 0.71
CA ASP A 47 16.81 -3.73 1.28
C ASP A 47 15.93 -3.28 2.47
N LEU A 48 16.03 -2.00 2.84
CA LEU A 48 15.20 -1.38 3.85
C LEU A 48 13.80 -1.09 3.31
N LEU A 49 12.80 -1.64 4.02
CA LEU A 49 11.39 -1.32 3.85
C LEU A 49 10.98 -0.24 4.84
N TYR A 50 10.36 0.81 4.33
CA TYR A 50 9.59 1.75 5.11
C TYR A 50 8.18 1.20 5.22
N ALA A 51 7.58 1.20 6.41
CA ALA A 51 6.23 0.70 6.60
C ALA A 51 5.45 1.55 7.60
N VAL A 52 4.13 1.58 7.44
CA VAL A 52 3.18 2.24 8.34
C VAL A 52 1.98 1.34 8.56
N ASN A 53 1.32 1.50 9.72
CA ASN A 53 0.04 0.85 10.01
C ASN A 53 -1.14 1.78 9.75
N ASP A 54 -2.31 1.17 9.60
CA ASP A 54 -3.61 1.83 9.41
C ASP A 54 -4.06 2.67 10.64
N SER A 55 -5.21 3.33 10.51
CA SER A 55 -5.83 4.25 11.46
C SER A 55 -5.87 3.77 12.91
N GLY A 56 -5.69 4.73 13.81
CA GLY A 56 -5.81 4.49 15.25
C GLY A 56 -4.53 3.96 15.90
N ASN A 57 -3.53 3.59 15.11
CA ASN A 57 -2.17 3.34 15.57
C ASN A 57 -1.44 4.65 15.93
N GLU A 58 -0.32 4.52 16.63
CA GLU A 58 0.60 5.64 16.85
C GLU A 58 1.22 6.08 15.50
N PRO A 59 1.54 7.37 15.33
CA PRO A 59 2.15 7.89 14.11
C PRO A 59 3.64 7.48 14.06
N VAL A 60 3.89 6.23 13.67
CA VAL A 60 5.22 5.61 13.62
C VAL A 60 5.54 5.19 12.20
N LEU A 61 6.76 5.52 11.76
CA LEU A 61 7.36 4.96 10.56
C LEU A 61 8.30 3.83 10.98
N TYR A 62 8.04 2.62 10.48
CA TYR A 62 8.88 1.45 10.72
C TYR A 62 9.91 1.34 9.60
N LEU A 63 11.16 1.13 9.98
CA LEU A 63 12.29 0.86 9.09
C LEU A 63 12.64 -0.62 9.26
N TYR A 64 12.11 -1.46 8.39
CA TYR A 64 12.22 -2.91 8.47
C TYR A 64 13.23 -3.47 7.48
N ASP A 65 14.15 -4.28 7.97
CA ASP A 65 15.09 -5.06 7.18
C ASP A 65 14.97 -6.53 7.59
N GLN A 66 14.88 -7.43 6.60
CA GLN A 66 14.61 -8.85 6.85
C GLN A 66 15.72 -9.53 7.67
N GLU A 67 16.95 -9.03 7.61
CA GLU A 67 18.11 -9.59 8.32
C GLU A 67 18.39 -8.88 9.65
N LEU A 68 18.20 -7.56 9.68
CA LEU A 68 18.58 -6.70 10.81
C LEU A 68 17.43 -6.42 11.79
N GLY A 69 16.19 -6.72 11.41
CA GLY A 69 14.97 -6.42 12.18
C GLY A 69 14.41 -5.05 11.83
N TYR A 70 13.59 -4.48 12.71
CA TYR A 70 13.02 -3.14 12.52
C TYR A 70 13.48 -2.12 13.55
N TYR A 71 13.40 -0.86 13.14
CA TYR A 71 13.54 0.32 13.97
C TYR A 71 12.30 1.20 13.83
N GLU A 72 11.95 1.93 14.88
CA GLU A 72 10.79 2.80 14.92
C GLU A 72 11.20 4.26 14.93
N LEU A 73 10.58 5.05 14.06
CA LEU A 73 10.70 6.50 14.05
C LEU A 73 9.34 7.10 14.38
N THR A 74 9.23 7.71 15.55
CA THR A 74 7.98 8.36 15.97
C THR A 74 7.82 9.71 15.27
N ALA A 75 6.59 10.09 14.94
CA ALA A 75 6.25 11.42 14.44
C ALA A 75 5.33 12.13 15.45
N PRO A 76 5.86 12.60 16.59
CA PRO A 76 5.04 13.13 17.70
C PRO A 76 4.23 14.38 17.34
N ILE A 77 4.57 15.06 16.24
CA ILE A 77 3.83 16.22 15.72
C ILE A 77 2.66 15.84 14.80
N LEU A 78 2.60 14.59 14.36
CA LEU A 78 1.55 14.08 13.49
C LEU A 78 0.51 13.28 14.27
N LYS A 79 -0.56 12.93 13.59
CA LYS A 79 -1.53 11.93 14.03
C LYS A 79 -1.77 10.98 12.87
N ASN A 80 -1.83 9.69 13.15
CA ASN A 80 -2.35 8.72 12.21
C ASN A 80 -3.89 8.77 12.27
N ASN A 81 -4.50 9.59 11.42
CA ASN A 81 -5.95 9.64 11.33
C ASN A 81 -6.49 8.48 10.47
N ASP A 82 -5.83 8.20 9.34
CA ASP A 82 -6.10 7.12 8.38
C ASP A 82 -4.91 7.07 7.39
N TRP A 83 -3.72 6.61 7.85
CA TRP A 83 -2.53 6.45 7.02
C TRP A 83 -2.65 5.16 6.18
N GLU A 84 -2.69 5.31 4.86
CA GLU A 84 -3.11 4.22 3.96
C GLU A 84 -2.02 3.72 3.04
N ASP A 85 -1.03 4.54 2.68
CA ASP A 85 -0.03 4.14 1.69
C ASP A 85 1.23 5.00 1.80
N LEU A 86 2.32 4.52 1.19
CA LEU A 86 3.58 5.23 1.08
C LEU A 86 3.97 5.42 -0.39
N SER A 87 4.78 6.43 -0.66
CA SER A 87 5.49 6.54 -1.94
C SER A 87 6.80 7.31 -1.71
N SER A 88 7.76 7.16 -2.61
CA SER A 88 9.04 7.83 -2.54
C SER A 88 9.39 8.57 -3.83
N TYR A 89 10.32 9.51 -3.73
CA TYR A 89 10.90 10.17 -4.88
C TYR A 89 12.31 10.67 -4.59
N THR A 90 13.26 10.25 -5.42
CA THR A 90 14.62 10.82 -5.42
C THR A 90 14.73 11.89 -6.50
N ASN A 91 14.96 13.13 -6.05
CA ASN A 91 15.30 14.21 -6.96
C ASN A 91 16.75 14.06 -7.41
N THR A 92 16.94 13.58 -8.64
CA THR A 92 18.26 13.32 -9.23
C THR A 92 19.12 14.57 -9.42
N VAL A 93 18.52 15.76 -9.45
CA VAL A 93 19.25 17.03 -9.58
C VAL A 93 19.83 17.47 -8.24
N THR A 94 19.09 17.32 -7.15
CA THR A 94 19.53 17.73 -5.80
C THR A 94 20.18 16.60 -5.02
N GLY A 95 19.96 15.34 -5.42
CA GLY A 95 20.35 14.15 -4.69
C GLY A 95 19.48 13.85 -3.46
N LYS A 96 18.38 14.57 -3.27
CA LYS A 96 17.50 14.37 -2.10
C LYS A 96 16.48 13.27 -2.36
N THR A 97 16.25 12.44 -1.34
CA THR A 97 15.21 11.42 -1.34
C THR A 97 14.12 11.79 -0.36
N TYR A 98 12.88 11.76 -0.84
CA TYR A 98 11.70 12.07 -0.06
C TYR A 98 10.83 10.83 0.08
N LEU A 99 10.29 10.63 1.28
CA LEU A 99 9.20 9.70 1.55
C LEU A 99 7.91 10.48 1.76
N TYR A 100 6.82 9.92 1.29
CA TYR A 100 5.47 10.47 1.37
C TYR A 100 4.58 9.51 2.15
N ILE A 101 3.91 10.01 3.18
CA ILE A 101 2.89 9.26 3.92
C ILE A 101 1.52 9.80 3.53
N ALA A 102 0.63 8.92 3.05
CA ALA A 102 -0.72 9.26 2.62
C ALA A 102 -1.72 9.13 3.79
N ASP A 103 -2.03 10.24 4.48
CA ASP A 103 -3.14 10.32 5.44
C ASP A 103 -4.45 10.64 4.69
N LEU A 104 -4.87 9.69 3.86
CA LEU A 104 -5.90 9.87 2.83
C LEU A 104 -7.12 8.95 2.99
N GLY A 105 -7.05 7.99 3.92
CA GLY A 105 -8.15 7.11 4.24
C GLY A 105 -9.37 7.89 4.70
N ASN A 106 -10.53 7.46 4.23
CA ASN A 106 -11.79 8.15 4.46
C ASN A 106 -12.98 7.22 4.22
N ASN A 107 -12.97 6.08 4.88
CA ASN A 107 -13.98 5.01 4.83
C ASN A 107 -15.45 5.52 4.88
N LYS A 108 -15.69 6.60 5.64
CA LYS A 108 -17.01 7.24 5.82
C LYS A 108 -17.26 8.43 4.89
N ASN A 109 -16.28 8.83 4.08
CA ASN A 109 -16.27 9.95 3.14
C ASN A 109 -16.58 11.30 3.80
N ARG A 110 -16.19 11.47 5.06
CA ARG A 110 -16.55 12.61 5.92
C ARG A 110 -15.37 13.50 6.32
N ARG A 111 -14.14 13.04 6.09
CA ARG A 111 -12.91 13.76 6.45
C ARG A 111 -12.71 15.00 5.59
N ARG A 112 -12.16 16.04 6.21
CA ARG A 112 -11.85 17.35 5.59
C ARG A 112 -10.39 17.76 5.82
N ASP A 113 -9.63 16.84 6.41
CA ASP A 113 -8.29 16.96 6.95
C ASP A 113 -7.40 15.88 6.32
N LEU A 114 -7.64 15.57 5.04
CA LEU A 114 -6.79 14.67 4.27
C LEU A 114 -5.47 15.38 3.99
N ALA A 115 -4.37 14.65 4.07
CA ALA A 115 -3.04 15.21 3.87
C ALA A 115 -2.05 14.18 3.32
N ILE A 116 -1.00 14.71 2.68
CA ILE A 116 0.21 13.97 2.36
C ILE A 116 1.35 14.59 3.18
N TYR A 117 2.06 13.77 3.93
CA TYR A 117 3.23 14.19 4.71
C TYR A 117 4.50 13.89 3.92
N GLU A 118 5.23 14.92 3.53
CA GLU A 118 6.54 14.80 2.89
C GLU A 118 7.65 14.84 3.95
N ILE A 119 8.56 13.89 3.86
CA ILE A 119 9.69 13.72 4.77
C ILE A 119 10.97 13.62 3.93
N ASP A 120 11.96 14.46 4.20
CA ASP A 120 13.30 14.30 3.62
C ASP A 120 14.04 13.19 4.37
N ILE A 121 14.26 12.07 3.70
CA ILE A 121 14.89 10.87 4.26
C ILE A 121 16.32 10.65 3.76
N THR A 122 16.91 11.66 3.10
CA THR A 122 18.24 11.56 2.45
C THR A 122 19.33 11.07 3.40
N ASP A 123 19.31 11.57 4.64
CA ASP A 123 20.30 11.26 5.68
C ASP A 123 19.69 10.49 6.86
N LEU A 124 18.53 9.86 6.65
CA LEU A 124 17.83 9.14 7.71
C LEU A 124 18.59 7.87 8.06
N GLU A 125 18.88 7.67 9.35
CA GLU A 125 19.59 6.49 9.84
C GLU A 125 18.76 5.74 10.90
N PRO A 126 18.94 4.42 11.06
CA PRO A 126 18.28 3.63 12.11
C PRO A 126 18.50 4.11 13.55
N LYS A 127 19.51 4.96 13.80
CA LYS A 127 19.79 5.54 15.11
C LYS A 127 18.88 6.71 15.46
N ASP A 128 18.20 7.28 14.46
CA ASP A 128 17.23 8.35 14.67
C ASP A 128 16.03 7.80 15.44
N GLN A 129 15.36 8.65 16.21
CA GLN A 129 14.23 8.26 17.06
C GLN A 129 12.92 8.96 16.67
N GLU A 130 13.04 10.08 15.96
CA GLU A 130 11.92 10.95 15.61
C GLU A 130 12.03 11.40 14.16
N LEU A 131 10.89 11.43 13.46
CA LEU A 131 10.77 12.06 12.17
C LEU A 131 10.82 13.58 12.32
N VAL A 132 11.78 14.20 11.63
CA VAL A 132 11.99 15.65 11.60
C VAL A 132 11.76 16.21 10.19
N ASN A 133 11.60 17.53 10.08
CA ASN A 133 11.44 18.25 8.80
C ASN A 133 10.24 17.78 7.94
N ILE A 134 9.11 17.53 8.59
CA ILE A 134 7.88 17.10 7.91
C ILE A 134 7.17 18.31 7.29
N ARG A 135 6.86 18.23 5.99
CA ARG A 135 6.00 19.18 5.30
C ARG A 135 4.62 18.54 5.07
N GLU A 136 3.57 19.20 5.56
CA GLU A 136 2.20 18.79 5.29
C GLU A 136 1.68 19.42 3.99
N ILE A 137 1.09 18.61 3.12
CA ILE A 137 0.37 19.02 1.92
C ILE A 137 -1.08 18.60 2.09
N SER A 138 -1.96 19.54 2.45
CA SER A 138 -3.39 19.23 2.57
C SER A 138 -3.99 18.82 1.23
N VAL A 139 -5.02 17.98 1.25
CA VAL A 139 -5.67 17.43 0.05
C VAL A 139 -7.18 17.67 0.09
N PHE A 140 -7.72 18.21 -1.00
CA PHE A 140 -9.15 18.38 -1.23
C PHE A 140 -9.52 17.84 -2.61
N TYR A 141 -10.50 16.93 -2.68
CA TYR A 141 -11.05 16.49 -3.96
C TYR A 141 -11.84 17.60 -4.64
N SER A 142 -11.46 17.93 -5.87
CA SER A 142 -12.08 19.00 -6.69
C SER A 142 -13.61 18.90 -6.84
N ASN A 143 -14.17 17.69 -6.76
CA ASN A 143 -15.58 17.38 -6.97
C ASN A 143 -16.33 16.93 -5.69
N GLN A 144 -15.68 16.83 -4.52
CA GLN A 144 -16.36 16.49 -3.27
C GLN A 144 -17.04 17.71 -2.63
N LYS A 145 -18.37 17.78 -2.72
CA LYS A 145 -19.15 18.90 -2.17
C LYS A 145 -19.72 18.63 -0.77
N ASP A 146 -20.06 17.37 -0.51
CA ASP A 146 -20.73 16.92 0.71
C ASP A 146 -19.83 15.99 1.53
N PHE A 147 -19.96 16.04 2.85
CA PHE A 147 -19.13 15.30 3.81
C PHE A 147 -20.01 14.69 4.92
N PRO A 148 -20.57 13.48 4.74
CA PRO A 148 -20.41 12.61 3.58
C PRO A 148 -21.40 12.90 2.44
N PRO A 149 -21.05 12.54 1.19
CA PRO A 149 -22.00 12.50 0.09
C PRO A 149 -23.05 11.40 0.31
N LYS A 150 -24.03 11.33 -0.60
CA LYS A 150 -25.00 10.24 -0.61
C LYS A 150 -24.28 8.91 -0.76
N LYS A 151 -24.88 7.82 -0.25
CA LYS A 151 -24.26 6.48 -0.27
C LYS A 151 -23.78 6.04 -1.66
N LYS A 152 -24.51 6.39 -2.71
CA LYS A 152 -24.17 6.09 -4.12
C LYS A 152 -23.07 6.98 -4.73
N GLU A 153 -22.60 7.97 -3.97
CA GLU A 153 -21.63 9.00 -4.38
C GLU A 153 -20.39 8.97 -3.47
N ARG A 154 -20.13 7.84 -2.78
CA ARG A 154 -19.00 7.66 -1.87
C ARG A 154 -17.78 7.12 -2.60
N PHE A 155 -16.99 8.04 -3.14
CA PHE A 155 -15.80 7.74 -3.95
C PHE A 155 -14.54 8.50 -3.48
N TYR A 156 -14.57 9.07 -2.28
CA TYR A 156 -13.55 9.98 -1.74
C TYR A 156 -12.75 9.36 -0.60
N ASP A 157 -12.50 8.06 -0.76
CA ASP A 157 -11.75 7.19 0.13
C ASP A 157 -10.52 6.72 -0.64
N CYS A 158 -9.34 7.26 -0.36
CA CYS A 158 -8.14 6.97 -1.15
C CYS A 158 -7.21 6.11 -0.35
N GLU A 159 -6.94 4.93 -0.90
CA GLU A 159 -6.13 3.90 -0.26
C GLU A 159 -5.10 3.37 -1.24
N ALA A 160 -4.79 4.16 -2.27
CA ALA A 160 -3.72 3.86 -3.21
C ALA A 160 -3.16 5.16 -3.74
N PHE A 161 -1.85 5.33 -3.56
CA PHE A 161 -1.20 6.61 -3.75
C PHE A 161 0.20 6.41 -4.31
N VAL A 162 0.54 7.18 -5.33
CA VAL A 162 1.88 7.13 -5.90
C VAL A 162 2.34 8.50 -6.36
N ARG A 163 3.64 8.77 -6.21
CA ARG A 163 4.28 9.94 -6.80
C ARG A 163 4.94 9.56 -8.13
N VAL A 164 4.52 10.23 -9.20
CA VAL A 164 5.19 10.15 -10.51
C VAL A 164 5.64 11.54 -10.90
N GLU A 165 6.96 11.72 -10.96
CA GLU A 165 7.61 13.01 -11.26
C GLU A 165 7.10 14.16 -10.37
N ASP A 166 6.39 15.12 -10.97
CA ASP A 166 5.89 16.34 -10.34
C ASP A 166 4.49 16.20 -9.73
N TYR A 167 3.88 15.01 -9.82
CA TYR A 167 2.49 14.78 -9.43
C TYR A 167 2.34 13.59 -8.49
N PHE A 168 1.40 13.75 -7.57
CA PHE A 168 0.76 12.66 -6.87
C PHE A 168 -0.46 12.20 -7.66
N TYR A 169 -0.58 10.90 -7.84
CA TYR A 169 -1.78 10.23 -8.36
C TYR A 169 -2.45 9.46 -7.23
N LEU A 170 -3.75 9.68 -7.08
CA LEU A 170 -4.56 9.11 -6.01
C LEU A 170 -5.66 8.26 -6.64
N PHE A 171 -5.81 7.03 -6.16
CA PHE A 171 -6.79 6.07 -6.63
C PHE A 171 -7.76 5.72 -5.51
N SER A 172 -9.05 5.99 -5.71
CA SER A 172 -10.03 5.80 -4.65
C SER A 172 -10.66 4.42 -4.61
N LYS A 173 -10.94 3.93 -3.39
CA LYS A 173 -11.87 2.82 -3.13
C LYS A 173 -13.29 3.29 -3.46
N ASN A 174 -14.00 2.45 -4.21
CA ASN A 174 -15.40 2.69 -4.54
C ASN A 174 -16.31 2.15 -3.44
N ARG A 175 -16.60 3.01 -2.47
CA ARG A 175 -17.51 2.71 -1.34
C ARG A 175 -18.99 2.97 -1.66
N SER A 176 -19.33 3.11 -2.95
CA SER A 176 -20.69 3.37 -3.40
C SER A 176 -21.63 2.21 -3.08
N SER A 177 -22.86 2.52 -2.66
CA SER A 177 -23.91 1.50 -2.61
C SER A 177 -24.29 0.95 -3.98
N ASP A 178 -23.96 1.67 -5.05
CA ASP A 178 -24.15 1.30 -6.45
C ASP A 178 -22.78 0.98 -7.06
N PHE A 179 -22.06 0.03 -6.46
CA PHE A 179 -20.71 -0.37 -6.89
C PHE A 179 -20.71 -0.75 -8.39
N ASN A 180 -19.73 -0.24 -9.12
CA ASN A 180 -19.60 -0.43 -10.57
C ASN A 180 -18.19 -0.87 -10.99
N GLY A 181 -17.34 -1.24 -10.03
CA GLY A 181 -15.99 -1.75 -10.31
C GLY A 181 -14.96 -0.71 -10.75
N LYS A 182 -15.27 0.58 -10.62
CA LYS A 182 -14.35 1.64 -11.03
C LYS A 182 -13.65 2.31 -9.87
N THR A 183 -12.39 2.68 -10.06
CA THR A 183 -11.66 3.63 -9.21
C THR A 183 -11.69 5.03 -9.83
N GLN A 184 -11.70 6.08 -9.01
CA GLN A 184 -11.52 7.44 -9.50
C GLN A 184 -10.05 7.83 -9.38
N VAL A 185 -9.50 8.40 -10.45
CA VAL A 185 -8.12 8.88 -10.51
C VAL A 185 -8.11 10.38 -10.29
N TYR A 186 -7.31 10.82 -9.33
CA TYR A 186 -7.06 12.22 -9.07
C TYR A 186 -5.57 12.55 -9.21
N ARG A 187 -5.29 13.80 -9.53
CA ARG A 187 -3.94 14.32 -9.63
C ARG A 187 -3.74 15.58 -8.81
N LEU A 188 -2.65 15.64 -8.06
CA LEU A 188 -2.23 16.78 -7.27
C LEU A 188 -0.76 17.11 -7.54
N LYS A 189 -0.41 18.39 -7.65
CA LYS A 189 0.99 18.80 -7.86
C LYS A 189 1.81 18.61 -6.58
N ALA A 190 2.94 17.92 -6.66
CA ALA A 190 3.75 17.53 -5.51
C ALA A 190 4.57 18.68 -4.89
N ASP A 191 4.68 19.82 -5.59
CA ASP A 191 5.40 21.00 -5.09
C ASP A 191 4.67 21.72 -3.95
N GLY A 192 3.44 21.32 -3.60
CA GLY A 192 2.64 21.92 -2.54
C GLY A 192 2.05 23.29 -2.91
N THR A 193 2.12 23.70 -4.18
CA THR A 193 1.53 24.96 -4.66
C THR A 193 0.00 24.91 -4.78
N SER A 194 -0.56 23.70 -4.78
CA SER A 194 -2.00 23.43 -4.74
C SER A 194 -2.29 22.36 -3.71
N ASN A 195 -3.48 22.44 -3.11
CA ASN A 195 -4.06 21.40 -2.27
C ASN A 195 -5.31 20.78 -2.91
N ASN A 196 -5.64 21.18 -4.14
CA ASN A 196 -6.83 20.72 -4.85
C ASN A 196 -6.48 19.57 -5.80
N ALA A 197 -6.89 18.36 -5.43
CA ALA A 197 -6.74 17.15 -6.23
C ALA A 197 -7.77 17.15 -7.37
N GLN A 198 -7.27 17.31 -8.58
CA GLN A 198 -8.07 17.38 -9.80
C GLN A 198 -8.56 15.99 -10.17
N PHE A 199 -9.88 15.82 -10.34
CA PHE A 199 -10.45 14.61 -10.92
C PHE A 199 -10.01 14.49 -12.38
N LEU A 200 -9.47 13.34 -12.76
CA LEU A 200 -9.06 13.05 -14.14
C LEU A 200 -10.11 12.16 -14.83
N VAL A 201 -10.20 10.92 -14.39
CA VAL A 201 -10.98 9.86 -15.06
C VAL A 201 -11.46 8.82 -14.05
N GLU A 202 -12.35 7.93 -14.50
CA GLU A 202 -12.64 6.68 -13.82
C GLU A 202 -12.02 5.52 -14.61
N ILE A 203 -11.25 4.66 -13.95
CA ILE A 203 -10.70 3.43 -14.55
C ILE A 203 -11.53 2.25 -14.08
N GLU A 204 -11.95 1.39 -15.02
CA GLU A 204 -12.63 0.13 -14.70
C GLU A 204 -11.60 -0.92 -14.29
N ILE A 205 -11.76 -1.49 -13.10
CA ILE A 205 -10.87 -2.47 -12.49
C ILE A 205 -11.48 -3.86 -12.63
N CYS A 206 -12.52 -4.15 -11.85
CA CYS A 206 -13.38 -5.31 -11.99
C CYS A 206 -14.67 -5.14 -11.18
N ASN A 207 -15.72 -5.87 -11.56
CA ASN A 207 -17.06 -5.67 -11.01
C ASN A 207 -17.44 -6.70 -9.91
N ASP A 208 -16.60 -6.82 -8.87
CA ASP A 208 -16.93 -7.53 -7.62
C ASP A 208 -16.49 -6.71 -6.40
N SER A 209 -17.45 -6.17 -5.65
CA SER A 209 -17.15 -5.31 -4.50
C SER A 209 -16.42 -6.00 -3.35
N LYS A 210 -16.30 -7.33 -3.37
CA LYS A 210 -15.60 -8.08 -2.32
C LYS A 210 -14.09 -8.10 -2.50
N ASP A 211 -13.61 -7.98 -3.73
CA ASP A 211 -12.19 -8.19 -4.06
C ASP A 211 -11.63 -7.23 -5.12
N CYS A 212 -12.45 -6.30 -5.64
CA CYS A 212 -12.05 -5.30 -6.65
C CYS A 212 -11.88 -3.88 -6.07
N LEU A 213 -11.82 -3.74 -4.75
CA LEU A 213 -11.43 -2.47 -4.14
C LEU A 213 -9.91 -2.32 -4.26
N ILE A 214 -9.45 -1.18 -4.76
CA ILE A 214 -8.02 -0.86 -4.82
C ILE A 214 -7.51 -0.59 -3.41
N THR A 215 -6.38 -1.18 -3.02
CA THR A 215 -5.87 -1.15 -1.63
C THR A 215 -4.46 -0.59 -1.47
N SER A 216 -3.67 -0.45 -2.54
CA SER A 216 -2.40 0.29 -2.55
C SER A 216 -1.89 0.44 -3.99
N ALA A 217 -0.95 1.34 -4.21
CA ALA A 217 -0.29 1.51 -5.50
C ALA A 217 1.20 1.80 -5.37
N ASP A 218 1.96 1.42 -6.40
CA ASP A 218 3.35 1.85 -6.54
C ASP A 218 3.74 1.99 -8.03
N VAL A 219 4.87 2.64 -8.33
CA VAL A 219 5.37 2.89 -9.68
C VAL A 219 6.80 2.40 -9.84
N ASN A 220 7.10 1.71 -10.94
CA ASN A 220 8.46 1.27 -11.23
C ASN A 220 9.30 2.34 -11.93
N SER A 221 10.57 2.02 -12.21
CA SER A 221 11.50 2.96 -12.88
C SER A 221 11.12 3.29 -14.33
N GLN A 222 10.19 2.53 -14.92
CA GLN A 222 9.67 2.71 -16.28
C GLN A 222 8.38 3.54 -16.30
N GLY A 223 7.83 3.88 -15.12
CA GLY A 223 6.57 4.61 -15.00
C GLY A 223 5.34 3.71 -15.09
N GLU A 224 5.46 2.39 -14.89
CA GLU A 224 4.31 1.49 -14.83
C GLU A 224 3.75 1.47 -13.41
N ILE A 225 2.44 1.75 -13.26
CA ILE A 225 1.79 1.80 -11.96
C ILE A 225 1.13 0.46 -11.66
N ALA A 226 1.51 -0.18 -10.56
CA ALA A 226 0.80 -1.34 -10.02
C ALA A 226 -0.32 -0.86 -9.11
N LEU A 227 -1.53 -1.41 -9.29
CA LEU A 227 -2.67 -1.23 -8.40
C LEU A 227 -3.03 -2.57 -7.78
N LEU A 228 -3.06 -2.63 -6.45
CA LEU A 228 -3.38 -3.84 -5.70
C LEU A 228 -4.87 -3.91 -5.35
N THR A 229 -5.41 -5.12 -5.33
CA THR A 229 -6.64 -5.46 -4.61
C THR A 229 -6.41 -6.66 -3.70
N SER A 230 -7.45 -7.11 -2.99
CA SER A 230 -7.37 -8.26 -2.08
C SER A 230 -6.88 -9.58 -2.72
N ASP A 231 -6.92 -9.72 -4.06
CA ASP A 231 -6.49 -10.92 -4.78
C ASP A 231 -6.02 -10.70 -6.23
N LYS A 232 -5.87 -9.44 -6.68
CA LYS A 232 -5.44 -9.10 -8.05
C LYS A 232 -4.41 -7.97 -8.00
N VAL A 233 -3.56 -7.93 -9.02
CA VAL A 233 -2.74 -6.76 -9.34
C VAL A 233 -3.08 -6.30 -10.75
N PHE A 234 -3.21 -4.99 -10.93
CA PHE A 234 -3.41 -4.36 -12.23
C PHE A 234 -2.21 -3.49 -12.56
N ILE A 235 -1.60 -3.68 -13.73
CA ILE A 235 -0.47 -2.87 -14.18
C ILE A 235 -0.98 -1.87 -15.22
N LEU A 236 -0.91 -0.59 -14.89
CA LEU A 236 -1.19 0.52 -15.78
C LEU A 236 0.11 0.96 -16.46
N SER A 237 0.10 1.00 -17.79
CA SER A 237 1.24 1.44 -18.59
C SER A 237 0.78 2.26 -19.79
N ASN A 238 1.73 2.90 -20.50
CA ASN A 238 1.47 3.72 -21.68
C ASN A 238 0.35 4.77 -21.49
N TYR A 239 0.22 5.30 -20.27
CA TYR A 239 -0.83 6.26 -19.95
C TYR A 239 -0.41 7.69 -20.31
N ASP A 240 -1.37 8.50 -20.73
CA ASP A 240 -1.19 9.94 -20.87
C ASP A 240 -1.42 10.68 -19.54
N GLU A 241 -1.07 11.96 -19.50
CA GLU A 241 -1.08 12.80 -18.29
C GLU A 241 -2.47 12.84 -17.60
N ASP A 242 -3.55 12.63 -18.35
CA ASP A 242 -4.93 12.65 -17.89
C ASP A 242 -5.61 11.26 -17.83
N PHE A 243 -4.86 10.18 -18.10
CA PHE A 243 -5.34 8.81 -18.16
C PHE A 243 -6.55 8.62 -19.10
N THR A 244 -6.66 9.42 -20.16
CA THR A 244 -7.68 9.20 -21.20
C THR A 244 -7.29 8.07 -22.15
N ASN A 245 -5.98 7.80 -22.29
CA ASN A 245 -5.44 6.60 -22.93
C ASN A 245 -4.51 5.90 -21.94
N TYR A 246 -4.62 4.59 -21.84
CA TYR A 246 -3.77 3.74 -21.01
C TYR A 246 -3.91 2.28 -21.46
N ASP A 247 -2.89 1.47 -21.20
CA ASP A 247 -2.99 0.02 -21.20
C ASP A 247 -3.17 -0.48 -19.77
N ILE A 248 -3.92 -1.58 -19.60
CA ILE A 248 -4.12 -2.23 -18.31
C ILE A 248 -3.95 -3.74 -18.44
N GLU A 249 -3.00 -4.30 -17.70
CA GLU A 249 -2.82 -5.76 -17.55
C GLU A 249 -3.33 -6.21 -16.18
N ARG A 250 -3.97 -7.39 -16.13
CA ARG A 250 -4.47 -7.98 -14.89
C ARG A 250 -3.73 -9.27 -14.55
N HIS A 251 -3.25 -9.36 -13.31
CA HIS A 251 -2.65 -10.54 -12.71
C HIS A 251 -3.53 -11.04 -11.57
N ASP A 252 -4.25 -12.14 -11.78
CA ASP A 252 -4.93 -12.85 -10.69
C ASP A 252 -3.89 -13.53 -9.78
N LEU A 253 -3.93 -13.23 -8.48
CA LEU A 253 -3.00 -13.78 -7.50
C LEU A 253 -3.37 -15.21 -7.09
N ASN A 254 -4.63 -15.60 -7.28
CA ASN A 254 -5.20 -16.87 -6.81
C ASN A 254 -5.01 -17.10 -5.29
N HIS A 255 -4.93 -16.00 -4.54
CA HIS A 255 -4.78 -16.01 -3.10
C HIS A 255 -5.51 -14.78 -2.55
N TYR A 256 -6.58 -14.97 -1.79
CA TYR A 256 -7.34 -13.89 -1.17
C TYR A 256 -6.88 -13.68 0.28
N SER A 257 -6.57 -12.44 0.61
CA SER A 257 -6.30 -11.96 1.98
C SER A 257 -6.51 -10.45 2.02
N GLN A 258 -6.42 -9.85 3.21
CA GLN A 258 -6.52 -8.39 3.37
C GLN A 258 -5.19 -7.74 2.97
N LYS A 259 -4.90 -7.75 1.67
CA LYS A 259 -3.68 -7.16 1.12
C LYS A 259 -3.86 -5.66 1.03
N GLU A 260 -3.03 -4.94 1.75
CA GLU A 260 -3.16 -3.49 1.85
C GLU A 260 -1.90 -2.77 1.37
N SER A 261 -0.80 -3.46 1.03
CA SER A 261 0.37 -2.76 0.48
C SER A 261 1.07 -3.51 -0.64
N ILE A 262 1.51 -2.77 -1.66
CA ILE A 262 2.30 -3.24 -2.81
C ILE A 262 3.46 -2.29 -3.09
N ILE A 263 4.62 -2.83 -3.44
CA ILE A 263 5.77 -2.06 -3.95
C ILE A 263 6.47 -2.79 -5.09
N TYR A 264 7.12 -2.06 -5.99
CA TYR A 264 8.11 -2.59 -6.91
C TYR A 264 9.47 -2.69 -6.22
N LYS A 265 9.89 -3.93 -5.91
CA LYS A 265 11.27 -4.19 -5.49
C LYS A 265 12.25 -4.09 -6.65
N THR A 266 11.78 -4.40 -7.85
CA THR A 266 12.42 -4.13 -9.16
C THR A 266 11.32 -3.98 -10.21
N ASP A 267 11.63 -3.55 -11.43
CA ASP A 267 10.64 -3.40 -12.52
C ASP A 267 9.76 -4.64 -12.79
N ASN A 268 10.22 -5.86 -12.46
CA ASN A 268 9.47 -7.11 -12.71
C ASN A 268 9.16 -7.89 -11.43
N ILE A 269 9.43 -7.32 -10.26
CA ILE A 269 9.23 -7.99 -8.97
C ILE A 269 8.47 -7.04 -8.06
N LEU A 270 7.28 -7.48 -7.68
CA LEU A 270 6.43 -6.81 -6.71
C LEU A 270 6.56 -7.50 -5.36
N TRP A 271 6.65 -6.72 -4.30
CA TRP A 271 6.41 -7.18 -2.94
C TRP A 271 5.03 -6.74 -2.49
N ILE A 272 4.33 -7.61 -1.77
CA ILE A 272 2.94 -7.40 -1.36
C ILE A 272 2.81 -7.86 0.08
N SER A 273 2.14 -7.08 0.94
CA SER A 273 1.82 -7.50 2.31
C SER A 273 0.32 -7.59 2.56
N ASP A 274 -0.06 -8.37 3.58
CA ASP A 274 -1.42 -8.39 4.11
C ASP A 274 -1.47 -8.15 5.62
N GLU A 275 -2.55 -7.51 6.07
CA GLU A 275 -2.83 -7.32 7.49
C GLU A 275 -3.03 -8.65 8.21
N GLN A 276 -2.69 -8.67 9.49
CA GLN A 276 -2.93 -9.79 10.38
C GLN A 276 -4.32 -9.71 11.00
N THR A 277 -5.22 -10.58 10.54
CA THR A 277 -6.48 -10.83 11.25
C THR A 277 -6.38 -12.11 12.08
N LYS A 278 -6.38 -11.98 13.41
CA LYS A 278 -6.30 -13.11 14.37
C LYS A 278 -5.03 -13.95 14.20
N LYS A 279 -5.09 -15.03 13.41
CA LYS A 279 -4.00 -16.01 13.20
C LYS A 279 -3.71 -16.22 11.71
N THR A 280 -4.16 -15.31 10.87
CA THR A 280 -4.03 -15.36 9.42
C THR A 280 -3.60 -13.99 8.91
N GLY A 281 -2.80 -13.95 7.85
CA GLY A 281 -2.23 -12.71 7.33
C GLY A 281 -0.96 -12.29 8.07
N GLY A 282 -0.59 -11.01 7.98
CA GLY A 282 0.66 -10.47 8.52
C GLY A 282 1.88 -10.93 7.75
N ASN A 283 1.75 -11.23 6.45
CA ASN A 283 2.83 -11.83 5.67
C ASN A 283 3.31 -10.90 4.56
N LEU A 284 4.58 -11.06 4.21
CA LEU A 284 5.20 -10.47 3.04
C LEU A 284 5.32 -11.54 1.93
N TYR A 285 4.94 -11.15 0.72
CA TYR A 285 4.96 -12.00 -0.46
C TYR A 285 5.71 -11.34 -1.61
N GLN A 286 6.14 -12.17 -2.56
CA GLN A 286 6.67 -11.74 -3.84
C GLN A 286 5.78 -12.21 -4.99
N LEU A 287 5.49 -11.31 -5.92
CA LEU A 287 4.96 -11.63 -7.25
C LEU A 287 6.00 -11.28 -8.30
N LYS A 288 6.25 -12.22 -9.22
CA LYS A 288 7.03 -11.95 -10.43
C LYS A 288 6.06 -11.71 -11.58
N LEU A 289 6.19 -10.56 -12.24
CA LEU A 289 5.40 -10.18 -13.41
C LEU A 289 5.83 -10.99 -14.65
#